data_AF-A0A1V4J026-F1
#
_entry.id   AF-A0A1V4J026-F1
#
_cell.length_a   1.000
_cell.length_b   1.000
_cell.length_c   1.000
_cell.angle_alpha   90.00
_cell.angle_beta   90.00
_cell.angle_gamma   90.00
#
_symmetry.space_group_name_H-M   'P 1'
#
loop_
_entity.id
_entity.type
_entity.pdbx_description
1 polymer ?
#
loop_
_entity_poly.entity_id
_entity_poly.type
_entity_poly.pdbx_seq_one_letter_code
_entity_poly.pdbx_strand_id
1 'polypeptide(L)' 'MEIIAEKAMAKAKTGEVVECKVVLAHVAGGKQIQYIDNYGKVIRTEKLSRSPYRFQVNPDKYKK' A
#
# COMPACT_ATOMS: atom_id res chain seq x y z
N MET A 1 -5.75 7.32 -12.94
CA MET A 1 -5.02 6.33 -12.12
C MET A 1 -3.56 6.49 -12.50
N GLU A 2 -2.67 6.71 -11.54
CA GLU A 2 -1.23 6.83 -11.82
C GLU A 2 -0.56 5.52 -11.41
N ILE A 3 0.29 4.96 -12.28
CA ILE A 3 1.04 3.74 -11.96
C ILE A 3 2.28 4.15 -11.19
N ILE A 4 2.41 3.68 -9.95
CA ILE A 4 3.57 3.94 -9.09
C ILE A 4 4.66 2.90 -9.36
N ALA A 5 4.27 1.64 -9.53
CA ALA A 5 5.18 0.54 -9.86
C ALA A 5 4.45 -0.53 -10.68
N GLU A 6 5.07 -0.98 -11.76
CA GLU A 6 4.53 -2.06 -12.60
C GLU A 6 4.83 -3.46 -12.07
N LYS A 7 5.90 -3.61 -11.28
CA LYS A 7 6.29 -4.86 -10.63
C LYS A 7 6.71 -4.58 -9.20
N ALA A 8 5.86 -4.98 -8.25
CA ALA A 8 6.15 -4.91 -6.83
C ALA A 8 5.74 -6.24 -6.18
N MET A 9 6.46 -6.63 -5.13
CA MET A 9 6.05 -7.76 -4.29
C MET A 9 5.24 -7.24 -3.11
N ALA A 10 4.00 -7.69 -2.98
CA ALA A 10 3.15 -7.36 -1.84
C ALA A 10 2.66 -8.63 -1.17
N LYS A 11 2.62 -8.59 0.17
CA LYS A 11 1.99 -9.65 0.95
C LYS A 11 0.48 -9.53 0.83
N ALA A 12 -0.15 -10.53 0.23
CA ALA A 12 -1.60 -10.66 0.16
C ALA A 12 -2.18 -10.93 1.55
N LYS A 13 -3.50 -10.74 1.70
CA LYS A 13 -4.22 -11.08 2.95
C LYS A 13 -4.07 -12.55 3.36
N THR A 14 -3.82 -13.44 2.40
CA THR A 14 -3.58 -14.87 2.61
C THR A 14 -2.21 -15.17 3.24
N GLY A 15 -1.31 -14.18 3.32
CA GLY A 15 0.04 -14.33 3.86
C GLY A 15 1.10 -14.63 2.79
N GLU A 16 0.69 -14.92 1.57
CA GLU A 16 1.57 -15.16 0.42
C GLU A 16 2.11 -13.84 -0.14
N VAL A 17 3.36 -13.85 -0.60
CA VAL A 17 3.97 -12.72 -1.29
C VAL A 17 3.73 -12.93 -2.78
N VAL A 18 3.02 -11.99 -3.40
CA VAL A 18 2.64 -12.06 -4.81
C VAL A 18 3.15 -10.84 -5.55
N GLU A 19 3.46 -11.03 -6.83
CA GLU A 19 3.77 -9.93 -7.74
C GLU A 19 2.48 -9.14 -8.05
N CYS A 20 2.58 -7.82 -7.98
CA CYS A 20 1.46 -6.92 -8.17
C CYS A 20 1.91 -5.58 -8.78
N LYS A 21 0.95 -4.90 -9.38
CA LYS A 21 1.03 -3.52 -9.84
C LYS A 21 0.55 -2.60 -8.72
N VAL A 22 1.31 -1.54 -8.46
CA VAL A 22 0.96 -0.53 -7.46
C VAL A 22 0.46 0.70 -8.19
N VAL A 23 -0.77 1.09 -7.88
CA VAL A 23 -1.42 2.25 -8.52
C VAL A 23 -1.95 3.23 -7.49
N LEU A 24 -1.88 4.52 -7.81
CA LEU A 24 -2.53 5.58 -7.10
C LEU A 24 -3.93 5.80 -7.69
N ALA A 25 -4.94 5.54 -6.88
CA ALA A 25 -6.33 5.80 -7.19
C ALA A 25 -6.82 7.05 -6.44
N HIS A 26 -7.59 7.88 -7.14
CA HIS A 26 -8.31 9.01 -6.56
C HIS A 26 -9.74 8.57 -6.26
N VAL A 27 -10.14 8.61 -4.99
CA VAL A 27 -11.49 8.28 -4.54
C VAL A 27 -12.14 9.47 -3.84
N ALA A 28 -13.46 9.43 -3.65
CA ALA A 28 -14.24 10.54 -3.07
C ALA A 28 -13.75 11.01 -1.68
N GLY A 29 -12.91 10.23 -0.98
CA GLY A 29 -12.29 10.56 0.31
C GLY A 29 -10.78 10.87 0.26
N GLY A 30 -10.15 10.99 -0.91
CA GLY A 30 -8.73 11.32 -1.06
C GLY A 30 -7.96 10.37 -1.99
N LYS A 31 -6.64 10.38 -1.84
CA LYS A 31 -5.75 9.49 -2.58
C LYS A 31 -5.63 8.14 -1.86
N GLN A 32 -5.57 7.04 -2.59
CA GLN A 32 -5.32 5.72 -2.04
C GLN A 32 -4.35 4.95 -2.94
N ILE A 33 -3.44 4.18 -2.35
CA ILE A 33 -2.63 3.20 -3.06
C ILE A 33 -3.41 1.90 -3.14
N GLN A 34 -3.47 1.31 -4.33
CA GLN A 34 -4.03 -0.01 -4.55
C GLN A 34 -2.93 -0.93 -5.09
N TYR A 35 -2.88 -2.15 -4.56
CA TYR A 35 -2.04 -3.22 -5.05
C TYR A 35 -2.94 -4.16 -5.84
N ILE A 36 -2.64 -4.31 -7.12
CA ILE A 36 -3.44 -5.05 -8.09
C ILE A 36 -2.62 -6.25 -8.55
N ASP A 37 -3.11 -7.46 -8.38
CA ASP A 37 -2.38 -8.65 -8.86
C ASP A 37 -2.36 -8.72 -10.41
N ASN A 38 -1.66 -9.73 -10.93
CA ASN A 38 -1.56 -9.98 -12.36
C ASN A 38 -2.90 -10.36 -13.04
N TYR A 39 -3.92 -10.74 -12.27
CA TYR A 39 -5.29 -11.01 -12.72
C TYR A 39 -6.19 -9.75 -12.67
N GLY A 40 -5.66 -8.59 -12.27
CA GLY A 40 -6.41 -7.35 -12.17
C GLY A 40 -7.20 -7.20 -10.87
N LYS A 41 -7.00 -8.07 -9.88
CA LYS A 41 -7.72 -8.03 -8.60
C LYS A 41 -6.97 -7.17 -7.58
N VAL A 42 -7.71 -6.30 -6.89
CA VAL A 42 -7.13 -5.52 -5.78
C VAL A 42 -6.90 -6.44 -4.57
N ILE A 43 -5.63 -6.69 -4.25
CA ILE A 43 -5.23 -7.56 -3.13
C ILE A 43 -5.00 -6.79 -1.84
N ARG A 44 -4.68 -5.50 -1.94
CA ARG A 44 -4.46 -4.59 -0.79
C ARG A 44 -4.76 -3.16 -1.19
N THR A 45 -5.23 -2.36 -0.23
CA THR A 45 -5.46 -0.92 -0.39
C THR A 45 -4.94 -0.17 0.82
N GLU A 46 -4.24 0.94 0.60
CA GLU A 46 -3.75 1.85 1.63
C GLU A 46 -4.28 3.26 1.36
N LYS A 47 -5.09 3.79 2.27
CA LYS A 47 -5.58 5.17 2.15
C LYS A 47 -4.44 6.13 2.47
N LEU A 48 -4.08 7.00 1.54
CA LEU A 48 -3.28 8.19 1.83
C LEU A 48 -4.20 9.25 2.44
N SER A 49 -4.51 9.08 3.73
CA SER A 49 -5.07 10.18 4.51
C SER A 49 -4.02 11.27 4.67
N ARG A 50 -4.45 12.54 4.68
CA ARG A 50 -3.59 13.73 4.80
C ARG A 50 -2.80 13.86 6.12
N SER A 51 -2.81 12.88 7.02
CA SER A 51 -1.81 12.71 8.08
C SER A 51 -2.04 11.44 8.92
N PRO A 52 -1.01 10.85 9.56
CA PRO A 52 0.43 11.04 9.35
C PRO A 52 1.27 9.74 9.38
N TYR A 53 2.36 9.76 8.63
CA TYR A 53 3.59 9.01 8.89
C TYR A 53 4.26 9.39 10.25
N ARG A 54 3.51 9.88 11.26
CA ARG A 54 4.02 10.23 12.62
C ARG A 54 4.06 9.03 13.58
N PHE A 55 3.50 7.88 13.20
CA PHE A 55 3.42 6.69 14.06
C PHE A 55 4.22 5.48 13.54
N GLN A 56 5.03 5.63 12.49
CA GLN A 56 6.04 4.61 12.20
C GLN A 56 7.26 4.83 13.10
N VAL A 57 7.13 4.27 14.30
CA VAL A 57 8.17 3.75 15.21
C VAL A 57 9.47 4.58 15.23
N ASN A 58 9.59 5.49 16.19
CA ASN A 58 10.90 5.94 16.64
C ASN A 58 11.60 4.72 17.30
N PRO A 59 12.71 4.19 16.74
CA PRO A 59 13.41 3.04 17.31
C PRO A 59 14.00 3.34 18.70
N ASP A 60 14.15 4.62 19.04
CA ASP A 60 14.67 5.09 20.34
C ASP A 60 13.74 4.78 21.53
N LYS A 61 12.45 4.50 21.27
CA LYS A 61 11.46 4.28 22.35
C LYS A 61 11.48 2.86 22.94
N TYR A 62 12.26 1.94 22.36
CA TYR A 62 12.36 0.54 22.80
C TYR A 62 13.74 0.16 23.36
N LYS A 63 14.63 1.14 23.60
CA LYS A 63 15.83 0.93 24.44
C LYS A 63 15.49 1.25 25.89
N LYS A 64 15.02 0.25 26.63
CA LYS A 64 15.21 0.16 28.09
C LYS A 64 15.18 -1.29 28.52
#